data_AF-A0A7C3FX11-F1
#
_entry.id   AF-A0A7C3FX11-F1
#
_cell.length_a   1.000
_cell.length_b   1.000
_cell.length_c   1.000
_cell.angle_alpha   90.00
_cell.angle_beta   90.00
_cell.angle_gamma   90.00
#
_symmetry.space_group_name_H-M   'P 1'
#
loop_
_entity.id
_entity.type
_entity.pdbx_description
1 polymer ?
#
loop_
_entity_poly.entity_id
_entity_poly.type
_entity_poly.pdbx_seq_one_letter_code
_entity_poly.pdbx_strand_id
1 'polypeptide(L)'
;MKKIFILFLITLFGSSILSAKSVEHKKVKKENLKEKHLKEQMQREKKFAKEQKFYKGKEYDLSAQKVDPKDLDSIPIIEPENDFDMTDVYRDDI
;
A
#
# COMPACT_ATOMS: atom_id res chain seq x y z
N MET A 1 1.26 -25.51 -63.19
CA MET A 1 0.97 -24.08 -62.90
C MET A 1 -0.15 -23.91 -61.87
N LYS A 2 -1.41 -24.29 -62.15
CA LYS A 2 -2.55 -24.10 -61.22
C LYS A 2 -2.39 -24.74 -59.83
N LYS A 3 -1.76 -25.92 -59.73
CA LYS A 3 -1.52 -26.63 -58.45
C LYS A 3 -0.48 -25.96 -57.55
N ILE A 4 0.53 -25.31 -58.13
CA ILE A 4 1.54 -24.52 -57.39
C ILE A 4 0.93 -23.24 -56.84
N PHE A 5 0.00 -22.63 -57.58
CA PHE A 5 -0.71 -21.43 -57.15
C PHE A 5 -1.61 -21.69 -55.93
N ILE A 6 -2.25 -22.87 -55.88
CA ILE A 6 -3.09 -23.30 -54.74
C ILE A 6 -2.24 -23.52 -53.47
N LEU A 7 -1.03 -24.07 -53.60
CA LEU A 7 -0.14 -24.30 -52.47
C LEU A 7 0.31 -22.99 -51.81
N PHE A 8 0.57 -21.95 -52.61
CA PHE A 8 0.92 -20.61 -52.14
C PHE A 8 -0.24 -19.91 -51.43
N LEU A 9 -1.48 -20.16 -51.84
CA LEU A 9 -2.65 -19.57 -51.19
C LEU A 9 -2.88 -20.12 -49.77
N ILE A 10 -2.58 -21.41 -49.56
CA ILE A 10 -2.77 -22.10 -48.28
C ILE A 10 -1.72 -21.65 -47.25
N THR A 11 -0.48 -21.38 -47.66
CA THR A 11 0.58 -20.92 -46.76
C THR A 11 0.39 -19.47 -46.30
N LEU A 12 -0.22 -18.61 -47.12
CA LEU A 12 -0.56 -17.22 -46.78
C LEU A 12 -1.74 -17.11 -45.80
N PHE A 13 -2.70 -18.04 -45.83
CA PHE A 13 -3.84 -18.07 -44.89
C PHE A 13 -3.54 -18.79 -43.57
N GLY A 14 -2.66 -19.81 -43.57
CA GLY A 14 -2.34 -20.56 -42.34
C GLY A 14 -1.56 -19.76 -41.29
N SER A 15 -0.83 -18.72 -41.70
CA SER A 15 0.02 -17.91 -40.82
C SER A 15 -0.75 -16.86 -40.00
N SER A 16 -1.99 -16.53 -40.37
CA SER A 16 -2.82 -15.55 -39.65
C SER A 16 -3.38 -16.09 -38.32
N ILE A 17 -3.56 -17.42 -38.22
CA ILE A 17 -4.19 -18.07 -37.06
C ILE A 17 -3.26 -18.08 -35.84
N LEU A 18 -1.94 -18.12 -36.06
CA LEU A 18 -0.96 -18.15 -34.97
C LEU A 18 -0.81 -16.81 -34.23
N SER A 19 -1.09 -15.69 -34.92
CA SER A 19 -0.97 -14.34 -34.35
C SER A 19 -2.13 -13.98 -33.40
N ALA A 20 -3.36 -14.42 -33.71
CA ALA A 20 -4.54 -14.13 -32.89
C ALA A 20 -4.48 -14.76 -31.49
N LYS A 21 -3.97 -16.01 -31.39
CA LYS A 21 -3.86 -16.75 -30.12
C LYS A 21 -2.87 -16.11 -29.14
N SER A 22 -1.84 -15.42 -29.65
CA SER A 22 -0.85 -14.68 -28.87
C SER A 22 -1.44 -13.41 -28.22
N VAL A 23 -2.30 -12.69 -28.94
CA VAL A 23 -2.92 -11.45 -28.48
C VAL A 23 -3.92 -11.72 -27.36
N GLU A 24 -4.74 -12.76 -27.52
CA GLU A 24 -5.74 -13.17 -26.54
C GLU A 24 -5.09 -13.60 -25.22
N HIS A 25 -4.03 -14.42 -25.30
CA HIS A 25 -3.29 -14.89 -24.13
C HIS A 25 -2.57 -13.77 -23.36
N LYS A 26 -2.12 -12.71 -24.06
CA LYS A 26 -1.56 -11.49 -23.44
C LYS A 26 -2.64 -10.65 -22.76
N LYS A 27 -3.85 -10.60 -23.33
CA LYS A 27 -4.98 -9.84 -22.78
C LYS A 27 -5.48 -10.47 -21.48
N VAL A 28 -5.67 -11.80 -21.47
CA VAL A 28 -6.05 -12.57 -20.27
C VAL A 28 -5.00 -12.44 -19.16
N LYS A 29 -3.70 -12.50 -19.49
CA LYS A 29 -2.64 -12.28 -18.48
C LYS A 29 -2.68 -10.88 -17.87
N LYS A 30 -2.97 -9.85 -18.67
CA LYS A 30 -3.07 -8.46 -18.18
C LYS A 30 -4.29 -8.25 -17.30
N GLU A 31 -5.44 -8.83 -17.65
CA GLU A 31 -6.67 -8.73 -16.86
C GLU A 31 -6.51 -9.41 -15.49
N ASN A 32 -5.94 -10.61 -15.44
CA ASN A 32 -5.66 -11.32 -14.19
C ASN A 32 -4.70 -10.54 -13.27
N LEU A 33 -3.71 -9.85 -13.84
CA LEU A 33 -2.77 -9.01 -13.08
C LEU A 33 -3.46 -7.78 -12.49
N LYS A 34 -4.36 -7.14 -13.26
CA LYS A 34 -5.16 -6.02 -12.76
C LYS A 34 -6.07 -6.43 -11.62
N GLU A 35 -6.76 -7.56 -11.76
CA GLU A 35 -7.65 -8.06 -10.71
C GLU A 35 -6.89 -8.39 -9.43
N LYS A 36 -5.70 -9.02 -9.56
CA LYS A 36 -4.81 -9.29 -8.42
C LYS A 36 -4.44 -8.00 -7.68
N HIS A 37 -3.98 -6.98 -8.40
CA HIS A 37 -3.59 -5.71 -7.77
C HIS A 37 -4.77 -4.96 -7.15
N LEU A 38 -5.95 -5.03 -7.77
CA LEU A 38 -7.16 -4.45 -7.20
C LEU A 38 -7.50 -5.12 -5.86
N LYS A 39 -7.46 -6.46 -5.81
CA LYS A 39 -7.72 -7.23 -4.60
C LYS A 39 -6.70 -6.91 -3.49
N GLU A 40 -5.42 -6.77 -3.83
CA GLU A 40 -4.36 -6.37 -2.89
C GLU A 40 -4.59 -4.96 -2.33
N GLN A 41 -4.99 -3.99 -3.16
CA GLN A 41 -5.33 -2.64 -2.70
C GLN A 41 -6.52 -2.65 -1.75
N MET A 42 -7.59 -3.36 -2.10
CA MET A 42 -8.76 -3.49 -1.23
C MET A 42 -8.42 -4.11 0.13
N GLN A 43 -7.48 -5.08 0.17
CA GLN A 43 -7.02 -5.66 1.43
C GLN A 43 -6.20 -4.66 2.27
N ARG A 44 -5.35 -3.85 1.63
CA ARG A 44 -4.59 -2.79 2.31
C ARG A 44 -5.51 -1.73 2.92
N GLU A 45 -6.50 -1.26 2.17
CA GLU A 45 -7.45 -0.27 2.67
C GLU A 45 -8.26 -0.78 3.86
N LYS A 46 -8.70 -2.04 3.81
CA LYS A 46 -9.38 -2.69 4.96
C LYS A 46 -8.48 -2.74 6.19
N LYS A 47 -7.19 -3.05 6.02
CA LYS A 47 -6.21 -3.06 7.11
C LYS A 47 -6.05 -1.66 7.70
N PHE A 48 -5.83 -0.64 6.88
CA PHE A 48 -5.68 0.74 7.34
C PHE A 48 -6.94 1.29 8.02
N ALA A 49 -8.13 0.95 7.55
CA ALA A 49 -9.37 1.33 8.20
C ALA A 49 -9.47 0.73 9.63
N LYS A 50 -9.08 -0.55 9.79
CA LYS A 50 -9.04 -1.21 11.10
C LYS A 50 -7.99 -0.59 12.02
N GLU A 51 -6.79 -0.30 11.51
CA GLU A 51 -5.72 0.34 12.27
C GLU A 51 -6.08 1.77 12.68
N GLN A 52 -6.62 2.57 11.77
CA GLN A 52 -7.06 3.93 12.08
C GLN A 52 -8.12 3.93 13.19
N LYS A 53 -9.03 2.95 13.15
CA LYS A 53 -10.03 2.75 14.20
C LYS A 53 -9.39 2.39 15.55
N PHE A 54 -8.39 1.51 15.54
CA PHE A 54 -7.60 1.16 16.72
C PHE A 54 -6.89 2.38 17.32
N TYR A 55 -6.12 3.11 16.51
CA TYR A 55 -5.34 4.28 16.96
C TYR A 55 -6.20 5.45 17.43
N LYS A 56 -7.41 5.60 16.89
CA LYS A 56 -8.33 6.66 17.33
C LYS A 56 -8.82 6.43 18.76
N GLY A 57 -8.74 5.22 19.31
CA GLY A 57 -9.07 4.93 20.70
C GLY A 57 -10.55 5.13 21.09
N LYS A 58 -11.37 5.77 20.25
CA LYS A 58 -12.75 6.20 20.54
C LYS A 58 -13.71 5.07 20.92
N GLU A 59 -13.39 3.84 20.54
CA GLU A 59 -14.21 2.66 20.86
C GLU A 59 -13.68 1.84 22.03
N TYR A 60 -12.55 2.23 22.61
CA TYR A 60 -11.98 1.55 23.77
C TYR A 60 -12.32 2.35 25.02
N ASP A 61 -12.95 1.68 25.99
CA ASP A 61 -13.11 2.23 27.32
C ASP A 61 -11.80 2.05 28.09
N LEU A 62 -11.03 3.15 28.20
CA LEU A 62 -9.77 3.20 28.95
C LEU A 62 -9.96 3.67 30.40
N SER A 63 -11.22 3.79 30.88
CA SER A 63 -11.51 4.29 32.23
C SER A 63 -10.93 3.44 33.35
N ALA A 64 -10.79 2.13 33.14
CA ALA A 64 -10.21 1.19 34.11
C ALA A 64 -8.73 1.44 34.41
N GLN A 65 -8.02 2.23 33.58
CA GLN A 65 -6.61 2.57 33.76
C GLN A 65 -6.39 4.06 34.03
N LYS A 66 -7.45 4.82 34.31
CA LYS A 66 -7.30 6.24 34.69
C LYS A 66 -6.62 6.34 36.05
N VAL A 67 -5.46 6.97 36.06
CA VAL A 67 -4.73 7.33 37.28
C VAL A 67 -5.44 8.51 37.94
N ASP A 68 -5.59 8.49 39.28
CA ASP A 68 -6.08 9.66 40.01
C ASP A 68 -5.01 10.75 39.95
N PRO A 69 -5.33 11.98 39.49
CA PRO A 69 -4.36 13.08 39.50
C PRO A 69 -3.73 13.33 40.88
N LYS A 70 -4.44 13.00 41.97
CA LYS A 70 -3.91 13.13 43.33
C LYS A 70 -2.78 12.15 43.63
N ASP A 71 -2.72 11.02 42.93
CA ASP A 71 -1.62 10.06 43.09
C ASP A 71 -0.31 10.63 42.53
N LEU A 72 -0.39 11.59 41.59
CA LEU A 72 0.76 12.26 40.99
C LEU A 72 1.46 13.22 41.95
N ASP A 73 0.76 13.75 42.97
CA ASP A 73 1.32 14.69 43.96
C ASP A 73 2.41 14.03 44.83
N SER A 74 2.38 12.69 44.92
CA SER A 74 3.34 11.90 45.70
C SER A 74 4.63 11.58 44.93
N ILE A 75 4.65 11.83 43.62
CA ILE A 75 5.78 11.50 42.75
C ILE A 75 6.78 12.67 42.79
N PRO A 76 8.05 12.43 43.16
CA PRO A 76 9.05 13.50 43.15
C PRO A 76 9.26 13.99 41.71
N ILE A 77 9.21 15.31 41.53
CA ILE A 77 9.56 15.94 40.26
C ILE A 77 11.07 15.79 40.09
N ILE A 78 11.49 15.06 39.06
CA ILE A 78 12.91 14.97 38.68
C ILE A 78 13.18 16.12 37.72
N GLU A 79 13.90 17.14 38.20
CA GLU A 79 14.40 18.20 37.33
C GLU A 79 15.52 17.64 36.44
N PRO A 80 15.52 17.92 35.13
CA PRO A 80 16.62 17.54 34.27
C PRO A 80 17.88 18.28 34.73
N GLU A 81 19.00 17.55 34.89
CA GLU A 81 20.29 18.13 35.29
C GLU A 81 20.84 19.17 34.30
N ASN A 82 20.29 19.17 33.08
CA ASN A 82 20.64 20.08 32.00
C ASN A 82 19.36 20.75 31.50
N ASP A 83 19.36 22.08 31.38
CA ASP A 83 18.22 22.87 30.94
C ASP A 83 17.93 22.73 29.44
N PHE A 84 18.75 21.95 28.72
CA PHE A 84 18.72 21.81 27.26
C PHE A 84 18.65 23.20 26.60
N ASP A 85 19.36 24.19 27.16
CA ASP A 85 19.44 25.51 26.57
C ASP A 85 20.16 25.44 25.22
N MET A 86 19.36 25.41 24.16
CA MET A 86 19.82 25.44 22.77
C MET A 86 19.88 26.86 22.23
N THR A 87 19.72 27.89 23.08
CA THR A 87 19.72 29.29 22.65
C THR A 87 21.00 29.60 21.88
N ASP A 88 22.16 29.06 22.28
CA ASP A 88 23.45 29.23 21.59
C ASP A 88 23.48 28.60 20.17
N VAL A 89 22.73 27.52 19.95
CA VAL A 89 22.69 26.81 18.65
C VAL A 89 21.81 27.53 17.62
N TYR A 90 20.77 28.23 18.08
CA TYR A 90 19.77 28.88 17.22
C TYR A 90 19.75 30.40 17.38
N ARG A 91 20.90 31.00 17.69
CA ARG A 91 21.06 32.46 17.75
C ARG A 91 20.86 33.07 16.37
N ASP A 92 19.83 33.90 16.24
CA ASP A 92 19.54 34.69 15.03
C ASP A 92 20.36 36.00 14.97
N ASP A 93 21.21 36.28 15.98
CA ASP A 93 21.96 37.54 16.16
C ASP A 93 23.45 37.48 15.82
N ILE A 94 23.88 36.51 14.99
CA ILE A 94 25.24 36.42 14.39
C ILE A 94 25.15 36.50 12.86
#